data_AF-A0A369KRP4-F1
#
_entry.id   AF-A0A369KRP4-F1
#
_cell.length_a   1.000
_cell.length_b   1.000
_cell.length_c   1.000
_cell.angle_alpha   90.00
_cell.angle_beta   90.00
_cell.angle_gamma   90.00
#
_symmetry.space_group_name_H-M   'P 1'
#
loop_
_entity.id
_entity.type
_entity.pdbx_description
1 polymer ?
#
loop_
_entity_poly.entity_id
_entity_poly.type
_entity_poly.pdbx_seq_one_letter_code
_entity_poly.pdbx_strand_id
1 'polypeptide(L)'
;MLKFLNFILLLSITSCSFMNKNVYTLYRSSPVAIDLRIHVATFDSKDDSDDYNLRICNMAQELFQNYTLAGKNSKYWCEKGRYKE
;
A
#
# COMPACT_ATOMS: atom_id res chain seq x y z
N MET A 1 -22.55 -14.40 43.29
CA MET A 1 -22.76 -14.46 41.82
C MET A 1 -22.31 -13.18 41.08
N LEU A 2 -21.49 -12.30 41.69
CA LEU A 2 -21.05 -11.01 41.09
C LEU A 2 -19.55 -10.99 40.71
N LYS A 3 -18.86 -12.14 40.73
CA LYS A 3 -17.43 -12.25 40.37
C LYS A 3 -17.18 -12.92 39.01
N PHE A 4 -18.16 -13.65 38.49
CA PHE A 4 -18.08 -14.26 37.16
C PHE A 4 -18.44 -13.31 36.01
N LEU A 5 -19.14 -12.20 36.32
CA LEU A 5 -19.56 -11.21 35.32
C LEU A 5 -18.39 -10.35 34.80
N ASN A 6 -17.28 -10.26 35.55
CA ASN A 6 -16.11 -9.46 35.18
C ASN A 6 -15.15 -10.13 34.19
N PHE A 7 -15.33 -11.42 33.88
CA PHE A 7 -14.40 -12.13 32.98
C PHE A 7 -14.85 -12.10 31.52
N ILE A 8 -16.14 -11.80 31.26
CA ILE A 8 -16.71 -11.81 29.91
C ILE A 8 -16.50 -10.47 29.18
N LEU A 9 -16.18 -9.39 29.90
CA LEU A 9 -16.01 -8.05 29.32
C LEU A 9 -14.64 -7.82 28.65
N LEU A 10 -13.66 -8.71 28.86
CA LEU A 10 -12.29 -8.51 28.35
C LEU A 10 -12.00 -9.10 26.96
N LEU A 11 -12.96 -9.80 26.34
CA LEU A 11 -12.77 -10.53 25.08
C LEU A 11 -13.24 -9.77 23.82
N SER A 12 -13.71 -8.53 23.95
CA SER A 12 -14.41 -7.83 22.86
C SER A 12 -13.55 -6.88 22.01
N ILE A 13 -12.22 -6.82 22.19
CA ILE A 13 -11.36 -5.86 21.47
C ILE A 13 -10.58 -6.44 20.27
N THR A 14 -10.71 -7.73 19.97
CA THR A 14 -10.02 -8.34 18.81
C THR A 14 -10.96 -8.52 17.63
N SER A 15 -11.53 -7.43 17.10
CA SER A 15 -12.30 -7.50 15.85
C SER A 15 -12.29 -6.17 15.12
N CYS A 16 -11.18 -5.89 14.43
CA CYS A 16 -11.15 -5.34 13.07
C CYS A 16 -9.70 -5.10 12.62
N SER A 17 -8.88 -6.15 12.55
CA SER A 17 -7.81 -6.19 11.55
C SER A 17 -8.43 -6.57 10.20
N PHE A 18 -9.54 -5.93 9.85
CA PHE A 18 -10.35 -6.28 8.69
C PHE A 18 -9.62 -5.78 7.45
N MET A 19 -9.00 -6.73 6.76
CA MET A 19 -8.54 -6.62 5.38
C MET A 19 -7.80 -5.32 5.12
N ASN A 20 -6.48 -5.32 5.35
CA ASN A 20 -5.65 -4.63 4.37
C ASN A 20 -5.91 -5.35 3.04
N LYS A 21 -6.94 -4.88 2.31
CA LYS A 21 -7.08 -5.12 0.87
C LYS A 21 -5.67 -4.99 0.31
N ASN A 22 -5.29 -5.90 -0.58
CA ASN A 22 -3.99 -5.91 -1.21
C ASN A 22 -3.86 -4.66 -2.10
N VAL A 23 -3.78 -3.47 -1.49
CA VAL A 23 -3.70 -2.17 -2.13
C VAL A 23 -2.23 -1.79 -2.16
N TYR A 24 -1.78 -1.32 -3.30
CA TYR A 24 -0.40 -0.91 -3.50
C TYR A 24 -0.35 0.48 -4.07
N THR A 25 0.64 1.25 -3.67
CA THR A 25 0.87 2.59 -4.15
C THR A 25 2.22 2.66 -4.83
N LEU A 26 2.24 3.16 -6.05
CA LEU A 26 3.46 3.46 -6.79
C LEU A 26 3.95 4.84 -6.37
N TYR A 27 5.20 4.89 -5.93
CA TYR A 27 5.93 6.12 -5.67
C TYR A 27 7.09 6.28 -6.63
N ARG A 28 7.53 7.53 -6.78
CA ARG A 28 8.82 7.86 -7.36
C ARG A 28 9.62 8.80 -6.46
N SER A 29 10.93 8.81 -6.64
CA SER A 29 11.81 9.81 -6.04
C SER A 29 11.78 11.11 -6.84
N SER A 30 12.16 12.21 -6.21
CA SER A 30 12.47 13.46 -6.91
C SER A 30 13.94 13.48 -7.34
N PRO A 31 14.25 13.84 -8.60
CA PRO A 31 15.63 14.00 -9.06
C PRO A 31 16.33 15.22 -8.43
N VAL A 32 15.58 16.16 -7.85
CA VAL A 32 16.11 17.42 -7.31
C VAL A 32 15.97 17.55 -5.79
N ALA A 33 15.24 16.65 -5.14
CA ALA A 33 15.03 16.68 -3.69
C ALA A 33 15.01 15.24 -3.15
N ILE A 34 16.13 14.79 -2.62
CA ILE A 34 16.40 13.37 -2.37
C ILE A 34 15.42 12.70 -1.38
N ASP A 35 14.84 13.49 -0.47
CA ASP A 35 13.91 13.00 0.56
C ASP A 35 12.44 13.06 0.12
N LEU A 36 12.14 13.61 -1.06
CA LEU A 36 10.76 13.67 -1.55
C LEU A 36 10.32 12.35 -2.14
N ARG A 37 9.24 11.83 -1.56
CA ARG A 37 8.44 10.72 -2.09
C ARG A 37 7.25 11.29 -2.84
N ILE A 38 7.18 11.05 -4.14
CA ILE A 38 6.11 11.57 -4.99
C ILE A 38 5.15 10.44 -5.29
N HIS A 39 3.88 10.63 -4.91
CA HIS A 39 2.79 9.72 -5.29
C HIS A 39 2.58 9.74 -6.81
N VAL A 40 2.45 8.56 -7.41
CA VAL A 40 2.17 8.41 -8.85
C VAL A 40 0.79 7.81 -9.06
N ALA A 41 0.49 6.70 -8.39
CA ALA A 41 -0.78 5.99 -8.53
C ALA A 41 -1.05 5.06 -7.35
N THR A 42 -2.32 4.74 -7.09
CA THR A 42 -2.74 3.71 -6.14
C THR A 42 -3.58 2.66 -6.86
N PHE A 43 -3.21 1.38 -6.67
CA PHE A 43 -3.82 0.19 -7.26
C PHE A 43 -4.72 -0.47 -6.22
N ASP A 44 -6.03 -0.33 -6.42
CA ASP A 44 -7.09 -0.75 -5.50
C ASP A 44 -8.28 -1.33 -6.28
N SER A 45 -7.98 -2.35 -7.09
CA SER A 45 -9.03 -3.13 -7.75
C SER A 45 -9.87 -3.89 -6.73
N LYS A 46 -11.13 -4.18 -7.10
CA LYS A 46 -12.01 -5.11 -6.37
C LYS A 46 -11.63 -6.58 -6.58
N ASP A 47 -10.75 -6.86 -7.54
CA ASP A 47 -10.18 -8.19 -7.78
C ASP A 47 -9.56 -8.72 -6.47
N ASP A 48 -9.99 -9.90 -6.07
CA ASP A 48 -9.65 -10.56 -4.81
C ASP A 48 -8.48 -11.53 -4.94
N SER A 49 -7.89 -11.67 -6.13
CA SER A 49 -6.69 -12.49 -6.28
C SER A 49 -5.54 -11.93 -5.44
N ASP A 50 -4.89 -12.84 -4.71
CA ASP A 50 -3.86 -12.56 -3.71
C ASP A 50 -2.56 -12.06 -4.33
N ASP A 51 -2.55 -10.83 -4.87
CA ASP A 51 -1.43 -10.09 -5.47
C ASP A 51 -1.81 -9.22 -6.69
N TYR A 52 -3.06 -9.21 -7.19
CA TYR A 52 -3.41 -8.50 -8.43
C TYR A 52 -2.84 -7.08 -8.50
N ASN A 53 -3.16 -6.27 -7.50
CA ASN A 53 -2.72 -4.88 -7.44
C ASN A 53 -1.20 -4.76 -7.28
N LEU A 54 -0.52 -5.72 -6.62
CA LEU A 54 0.94 -5.75 -6.56
C LEU A 54 1.53 -6.01 -7.95
N ARG A 55 1.01 -7.01 -8.68
CA ARG A 55 1.48 -7.31 -10.04
C ARG A 55 1.28 -6.13 -10.98
N ILE A 56 0.11 -5.50 -10.95
CA ILE A 56 -0.16 -4.32 -11.78
C ILE A 56 0.72 -3.14 -11.36
N CYS A 57 0.94 -2.94 -10.06
CA CYS A 57 1.87 -1.92 -9.59
C CYS A 57 3.30 -2.16 -10.10
N ASN A 58 3.81 -3.39 -9.98
CA ASN A 58 5.16 -3.74 -10.43
C ASN A 58 5.31 -3.57 -11.95
N MET A 59 4.30 -3.97 -12.73
CA MET A 59 4.29 -3.74 -14.18
C MET A 59 4.38 -2.25 -14.50
N ALA A 60 3.60 -1.40 -13.81
CA ALA A 60 3.69 0.04 -13.98
C ALA A 60 5.08 0.57 -13.55
N GLN A 61 5.62 0.11 -12.43
CA GLN A 61 6.96 0.45 -11.95
C GLN A 61 8.03 0.15 -13.00
N GLU A 62 7.99 -1.02 -13.64
CA GLU A 62 8.93 -1.41 -14.70
C GLU A 62 8.78 -0.51 -15.94
N LEU A 63 7.54 -0.25 -16.37
CA LEU A 63 7.26 0.64 -17.51
C LEU A 63 7.82 2.04 -17.27
N PHE A 64 7.57 2.64 -16.10
CA PHE A 64 8.07 3.98 -15.78
C PHE A 64 9.59 4.00 -15.57
N GLN A 65 10.16 2.95 -14.98
CA GLN A 65 11.60 2.84 -14.78
C GLN A 65 12.35 2.75 -16.11
N ASN A 66 11.75 2.10 -17.12
CA ASN A 66 12.35 1.93 -18.45
C ASN A 66 12.05 3.09 -19.42
N TYR A 67 11.10 3.99 -19.08
CA TYR A 67 10.78 5.13 -19.93
C TYR A 67 11.90 6.19 -19.88
N THR A 68 12.53 6.46 -21.02
CA THR A 68 13.81 7.20 -21.14
C THR A 68 13.77 8.62 -20.57
N LEU A 69 12.60 9.27 -20.53
CA LEU A 69 12.44 10.63 -20.02
C LEU A 69 12.24 10.70 -18.50
N ALA A 70 11.62 9.68 -17.89
CA ALA A 70 11.20 9.71 -16.48
C ALA A 70 12.02 8.76 -15.59
N GLY A 71 12.51 7.63 -16.14
CA GLY A 71 13.26 6.60 -15.44
C GLY A 71 14.73 6.93 -15.20
N LYS A 72 15.34 7.81 -16.01
CA LYS A 72 16.79 8.04 -15.98
C LYS A 72 17.28 8.72 -14.69
N ASN A 73 16.44 9.53 -14.05
CA ASN A 73 16.79 10.29 -12.84
C ASN A 73 15.85 10.04 -11.66
N SER A 74 14.88 9.12 -11.79
CA SER A 74 13.94 8.78 -10.73
C SER A 74 13.91 7.27 -10.53
N LYS A 75 13.97 6.85 -9.26
CA LYS A 75 13.64 5.49 -8.83
C LYS A 75 12.14 5.38 -8.62
N TYR A 76 11.57 4.25 -9.02
CA TYR A 76 10.17 3.88 -8.82
C TYR A 76 10.07 2.65 -7.93
N TRP A 77 9.07 2.59 -7.05
CA TRP A 77 8.81 1.43 -6.20
C TRP A 77 7.35 1.31 -5.80
N CYS A 78 6.92 0.08 -5.56
CA CYS A 78 5.59 -0.26 -5.05
C CYS A 78 5.64 -0.44 -3.53
N GLU A 79 4.72 0.22 -2.83
CA GLU A 79 4.57 0.12 -1.38
C GLU A 79 3.16 -0.38 -1.03
N LYS A 80 3.06 -1.29 -0.06
CA LYS A 80 1.77 -1.79 0.41
C LYS A 80 1.04 -0.69 1.19
N GLY A 81 -0.20 -0.40 0.80
CA GLY A 81 -1.06 0.58 1.44
C GLY A 81 -1.60 1.64 0.47
N ARG A 82 -2.62 2.36 0.94
CA ARG A 82 -3.12 3.57 0.27
C ARG A 82 -2.21 4.76 0.55
N TYR A 83 -2.13 5.65 -0.42
CA TYR A 83 -1.57 6.98 -0.22
C TYR A 83 -2.32 7.74 0.89
N LYS A 84 -1.58 8.56 1.63
CA LYS A 84 -2.07 9.49 2.64
C LYS A 84 -1.33 10.82 2.45
N GLU A 85 -2.08 11.91 2.45
CA GLU A 85 -1.56 13.28 2.41
C GLU A 85 -1.02 13.72 3.77
#